data_AF-A0A660VLN9-F1
#
_entry.id   AF-A0A660VLN9-F1
#
_cell.length_a   1.000
_cell.length_b   1.000
_cell.length_c   1.000
_cell.angle_alpha   90.00
_cell.angle_beta   90.00
_cell.angle_gamma   90.00
#
_symmetry.space_group_name_H-M   'P 1'
#
loop_
_entity.id
_entity.type
_entity.pdbx_description
1 polymer ?
#
loop_
_entity_poly.entity_id
_entity_poly.type
_entity_poly.pdbx_seq_one_letter_code
_entity_poly.pdbx_strand_id
1 'polypeptide(L)'
;MRCDEAQKLLAAFITGELRDEALSALREHASHCEECRARFEEAQALESALKRAYALQVPPTEPVMRRVMRLQRRRRWHRLLFVAFVLVLLVVALVAGIVVLRAYPLALAQKEVRLLVDGAARLMSQGEPQQCAAIVARSSPAASKKRLRRNAYLDPWGTPYRLYYAGGRWRAVSAGPDRKFGTPDDITAEGR
;
A
#
# COMPACT_ATOMS: atom_id res chain seq x y z
N MET A 1 46.04 38.39 -35.62
CA MET A 1 44.83 38.47 -36.48
C MET A 1 44.93 39.68 -37.41
N ARG A 2 44.06 39.77 -38.42
CA ARG A 2 43.93 40.96 -39.27
C ARG A 2 42.86 41.91 -38.73
N CYS A 3 42.96 43.20 -39.02
CA CYS A 3 42.00 44.21 -38.55
C CYS A 3 40.55 43.90 -38.96
N ASP A 4 40.32 43.36 -40.16
CA ASP A 4 38.98 42.97 -40.63
C ASP A 4 38.35 41.86 -39.78
N GLU A 5 39.18 40.97 -39.26
CA GLU A 5 38.76 39.88 -38.39
C GLU A 5 38.44 40.41 -36.98
N ALA A 6 39.25 41.34 -36.48
CA ALA A 6 39.00 42.05 -35.23
C ALA A 6 37.66 42.82 -35.26
N GLN A 7 37.36 43.49 -36.37
CA GLN A 7 36.10 44.21 -36.54
C GLN A 7 34.87 43.28 -36.54
N LYS A 8 34.99 42.07 -37.10
CA LYS A 8 33.91 41.07 -37.02
C LYS A 8 33.69 40.58 -35.59
N LEU A 9 34.78 40.33 -34.86
CA LEU A 9 34.71 39.93 -33.45
C LEU A 9 34.13 41.04 -32.55
N LEU A 10 34.35 42.31 -32.90
CA LEU A 10 33.76 43.45 -32.18
C LEU A 10 32.24 43.49 -32.26
N ALA A 11 31.65 43.17 -33.42
CA ALA A 11 30.20 43.09 -33.55
C ALA A 11 29.62 41.95 -32.68
N ALA A 12 30.28 40.79 -32.66
CA ALA A 12 29.88 39.65 -31.81
C ALA A 12 30.11 39.89 -30.31
N PHE A 13 31.03 40.80 -29.95
CA PHE A 13 31.20 41.25 -28.56
C PHE A 13 29.97 42.00 -28.06
N ILE A 14 29.42 42.94 -28.85
CA ILE A 14 28.25 43.75 -28.46
C ILE A 14 26.99 42.87 -28.30
N THR A 15 26.86 41.80 -29.09
CA THR A 15 25.73 40.85 -28.99
C THR A 15 25.87 39.84 -27.86
N GLY A 16 27.04 39.76 -27.21
CA GLY A 16 27.31 38.78 -26.15
C GLY A 16 27.54 37.34 -26.66
N GLU A 17 27.73 37.17 -27.97
CA GLU A 17 27.93 35.86 -28.62
C GLU A 17 29.41 35.44 -28.68
N LEU A 18 30.31 36.29 -28.18
CA LEU A 18 31.74 36.03 -28.20
C LEU A 18 32.16 35.02 -27.12
N ARG A 19 32.89 33.98 -27.53
CA ARG A 19 33.53 33.01 -26.63
C ARG A 19 34.82 33.58 -26.02
N ASP A 20 35.20 33.12 -24.83
CA ASP A 20 36.35 33.64 -24.05
C ASP A 20 37.69 33.62 -24.81
N GLU A 21 37.92 32.62 -25.65
CA GLU A 21 39.12 32.49 -26.49
C GLU A 21 39.20 33.60 -27.55
N ALA A 22 38.09 33.89 -28.22
CA ALA A 22 38.02 34.92 -29.26
C ALA A 22 38.08 36.34 -28.68
N LEU A 23 37.58 36.52 -27.45
CA LEU A 23 37.72 37.76 -26.69
C LEU A 23 39.18 38.05 -26.34
N SER A 24 39.91 37.01 -25.91
CA SER A 24 41.33 37.13 -25.56
C SER A 24 42.16 37.52 -26.78
N ALA A 25 41.91 36.87 -27.92
CA ALA A 25 42.53 37.24 -29.19
C ALA A 25 42.23 38.70 -29.56
N LEU A 26 40.95 39.12 -29.51
CA LEU A 26 40.53 40.49 -29.83
C LEU A 26 41.25 41.54 -28.97
N ARG A 27 41.37 41.29 -27.66
CA ARG A 27 42.11 42.15 -26.72
C ARG A 27 43.59 42.24 -27.06
N GLU A 28 44.22 41.11 -27.38
CA GLU A 28 45.63 41.06 -27.77
C GLU A 28 45.88 41.85 -29.06
N HIS A 29 44.96 41.82 -30.03
CA HIS A 29 45.12 42.64 -31.22
C HIS A 29 44.88 44.13 -30.94
N ALA A 30 43.89 44.46 -30.11
CA ALA A 30 43.60 45.84 -29.71
C ALA A 30 44.76 46.49 -28.93
N SER A 31 45.61 45.73 -28.23
CA SER A 31 46.79 46.30 -27.57
C SER A 31 47.89 46.73 -28.55
N HIS A 32 47.91 46.18 -29.77
CA HIS A 32 48.92 46.45 -30.80
C HIS A 32 48.42 47.30 -31.98
N CYS A 33 47.12 47.54 -32.11
CA CYS A 33 46.53 48.33 -33.19
C CYS A 33 45.66 49.47 -32.61
N GLU A 34 46.06 50.73 -32.83
CA GLU A 34 45.37 51.89 -32.25
C GLU A 34 43.93 52.06 -32.75
N GLU A 35 43.66 51.75 -34.02
CA GLU A 35 42.30 51.85 -34.57
C GLU A 35 41.35 50.82 -33.95
N CYS A 36 41.81 49.57 -33.80
CA CYS A 36 41.02 48.52 -33.15
C CYS A 36 40.86 48.80 -31.65
N ARG A 37 41.85 49.42 -31.00
CA ARG A 37 41.76 49.86 -29.60
C ARG A 37 40.62 50.85 -29.39
N ALA A 38 40.58 51.91 -30.20
CA ALA A 38 39.56 52.96 -30.08
C ALA A 38 38.14 52.39 -30.24
N ARG A 39 37.91 51.55 -31.26
CA ARG A 39 36.59 50.92 -31.49
C ARG A 39 36.20 49.95 -30.38
N PHE A 40 37.17 49.25 -29.79
CA PHE A 40 36.92 48.33 -28.68
C PHE A 40 36.57 49.08 -27.38
N GLU A 41 37.20 50.22 -27.13
CA GLU A 41 36.87 51.09 -26.00
C GLU A 41 35.47 51.69 -26.13
N GLU A 42 35.07 52.12 -27.33
CA GLU A 42 33.70 52.58 -27.61
C GLU A 42 32.65 51.49 -27.35
N ALA A 43 32.92 50.26 -27.81
CA ALA A 43 32.01 49.13 -27.59
C ALA A 43 31.90 48.76 -26.09
N GLN A 44 33.00 48.80 -25.33
CA GLN A 44 32.96 48.60 -23.88
C GLN A 44 32.20 49.72 -23.16
N ALA A 45 32.37 50.97 -23.59
CA ALA A 45 31.63 52.10 -23.04
C ALA A 45 30.12 51.89 -23.24
N LEU A 46 29.70 51.46 -24.44
CA LEU A 46 28.31 51.15 -24.76
C LEU A 46 27.75 49.99 -23.91
N GLU A 47 28.48 48.86 -23.82
CA GLU A 47 28.06 47.71 -23.02
C GLU A 47 27.90 48.07 -21.54
N SER A 48 28.85 48.85 -20.99
CA SER A 48 28.80 49.31 -19.60
C SER A 48 27.63 50.28 -19.35
N ALA A 49 27.28 51.11 -20.33
CA ALA A 49 26.13 52.01 -20.26
C ALA A 49 24.82 51.21 -20.28
N LEU A 50 24.72 50.20 -21.14
CA LEU A 50 23.57 49.29 -21.19
C LEU A 50 23.42 48.50 -19.90
N LYS A 51 24.49 47.91 -19.35
CA LYS A 51 24.44 47.20 -18.07
C LYS A 51 23.98 48.08 -16.91
N ARG A 52 24.36 49.37 -16.92
CA ARG A 52 23.90 50.34 -15.93
C ARG A 52 22.43 50.73 -16.13
N ALA A 53 22.02 50.97 -17.37
CA ALA A 53 20.63 51.32 -17.70
C ALA A 53 19.66 50.16 -17.43
N TYR A 54 20.10 48.93 -17.70
CA TYR A 54 19.37 47.68 -17.47
C TYR A 54 19.78 46.98 -16.18
N ALA A 55 20.25 47.73 -15.17
CA ALA A 55 20.44 47.19 -13.83
C ALA A 55 19.08 46.78 -13.24
N LEU A 56 18.61 45.61 -13.66
CA LEU A 56 17.36 45.01 -13.24
C LEU A 56 17.41 44.85 -11.72
N GLN A 57 16.56 45.61 -11.03
CA GLN A 57 16.23 45.32 -9.65
C GLN A 57 15.54 43.95 -9.64
N VAL A 58 16.29 42.91 -9.30
CA VAL A 58 15.73 41.58 -9.07
C VAL A 58 14.91 41.68 -7.78
N PRO A 59 13.57 41.48 -7.82
CA PRO A 59 12.77 41.57 -6.62
C PRO A 59 13.18 40.49 -5.61
N PRO A 60 13.09 40.77 -4.31
CA PRO A 60 13.47 39.81 -3.28
C PRO A 60 12.65 38.53 -3.41
N THR A 61 13.32 37.37 -3.48
CA THR A 61 12.71 36.04 -3.73
C THR A 61 12.12 35.40 -2.46
N GLU A 62 12.41 35.98 -1.29
CA GLU A 62 12.04 35.49 0.03
C GLU A 62 10.52 35.32 0.26
N PRO A 63 9.62 36.26 -0.11
CA PRO A 63 8.19 36.09 0.11
C PRO A 63 7.59 34.98 -0.78
N VAL A 64 8.11 34.82 -2.00
CA VAL A 64 7.68 33.78 -2.93
C VAL A 64 8.10 32.40 -2.40
N MET A 65 9.36 32.25 -2.00
CA MET A 65 9.88 30.99 -1.45
C MET A 65 9.13 30.56 -0.18
N ARG A 66 8.84 31.49 0.75
CA ARG A 66 8.04 31.22 1.95
C ARG A 66 6.62 30.77 1.63
N ARG A 67 6.02 31.25 0.53
CA ARG A 67 4.68 30.82 0.09
C ARG A 67 4.72 29.42 -0.49
N VAL A 68 5.73 29.10 -1.30
CA VAL A 68 5.94 27.77 -1.89
C VAL A 68 6.17 26.71 -0.81
N MET A 69 7.05 26.99 0.17
CA MET A 69 7.35 26.06 1.26
C MET A 69 6.13 25.74 2.12
N ARG A 70 5.26 26.72 2.41
CA ARG A 70 4.00 26.51 3.15
C ARG A 70 3.05 25.56 2.41
N LEU A 71 2.90 25.72 1.09
CA LEU A 71 2.06 24.85 0.27
C LEU A 71 2.65 23.43 0.15
N GLN A 72 3.97 23.31 0.01
CA GLN A 72 4.65 22.01 -0.02
C GLN A 72 4.51 21.26 1.31
N ARG A 73 4.65 21.95 2.45
CA ARG A 73 4.49 21.34 3.78
C ARG A 73 3.06 20.82 3.99
N ARG A 74 2.05 21.58 3.58
CA ARG A 74 0.64 21.16 3.66
C ARG A 74 0.34 19.94 2.79
N ARG A 75 0.87 19.89 1.56
CA ARG A 75 0.74 18.72 0.68
C ARG A 75 1.41 17.48 1.26
N ARG A 76 2.62 17.60 1.81
CA ARG A 76 3.32 16.49 2.48
C ARG A 76 2.53 15.97 3.68
N TRP A 77 1.97 16.87 4.49
CA TRP A 77 1.11 16.49 5.61
C TRP A 77 -0.14 15.72 5.17
N HIS A 78 -0.88 16.21 4.17
CA HIS A 78 -2.04 15.48 3.66
C HIS A 78 -1.66 14.11 3.06
N ARG A 79 -0.51 14.00 2.38
CA ARG A 79 -0.01 12.70 1.89
C ARG A 79 0.30 11.73 3.04
N LEU A 80 0.97 12.20 4.09
CA LEU A 80 1.29 11.36 5.25
C LEU A 80 0.02 10.91 5.98
N LEU A 81 -0.96 11.81 6.17
CA LEU A 81 -2.25 11.47 6.76
C LEU A 81 -3.00 10.43 5.91
N PHE A 82 -3.01 10.59 4.58
CA PHE A 82 -3.64 9.63 3.69
C PHE A 82 -2.96 8.25 3.75
N VAL A 83 -1.63 8.21 3.72
CA VAL A 83 -0.88 6.94 3.84
C VAL A 83 -1.15 6.27 5.19
N ALA A 84 -1.15 7.02 6.28
CA ALA A 84 -1.48 6.50 7.60
C ALA A 84 -2.91 5.93 7.65
N PHE A 85 -3.88 6.63 7.07
CA PHE A 85 -5.27 6.16 6.99
C PHE A 85 -5.39 4.84 6.20
N VAL A 86 -4.76 4.74 5.04
CA VAL A 86 -4.75 3.52 4.23
C VAL A 86 -4.10 2.35 4.99
N LEU A 87 -2.99 2.61 5.70
CA LEU A 87 -2.32 1.60 6.52
C LEU A 87 -3.24 1.08 7.64
N VAL A 88 -3.95 1.97 8.33
CA VAL A 88 -4.92 1.59 9.38
C VAL A 88 -6.03 0.73 8.80
N LEU A 89 -6.59 1.10 7.65
CA LEU A 89 -7.64 0.29 6.99
C LEU A 89 -7.12 -1.11 6.60
N LEU A 90 -5.89 -1.21 6.11
CA LEU A 90 -5.26 -2.50 5.79
C LEU A 90 -5.12 -3.39 7.03
N VAL A 91 -4.68 -2.82 8.15
CA VAL A 91 -4.55 -3.56 9.42
C VAL A 91 -5.93 -4.02 9.91
N VAL A 92 -6.94 -3.16 9.87
CA VAL A 92 -8.32 -3.52 10.27
C VAL A 92 -8.87 -4.66 9.40
N ALA A 93 -8.68 -4.58 8.08
CA ALA A 93 -9.12 -5.63 7.16
C ALA A 93 -8.41 -6.96 7.42
N LEU A 94 -7.10 -6.93 7.69
CA LEU A 94 -6.32 -8.12 8.03
C LEU A 94 -6.84 -8.78 9.33
N VAL A 95 -7.05 -7.98 10.38
CA VAL A 95 -7.56 -8.46 11.67
C VAL A 95 -8.97 -9.04 11.50
N ALA A 96 -9.85 -8.34 10.79
CA ALA A 96 -11.20 -8.84 10.49
C ALA A 96 -11.15 -10.18 9.72
N GLY A 97 -10.26 -10.30 8.74
CA GLY A 97 -10.03 -11.54 8.01
C GLY A 97 -9.60 -12.70 8.91
N ILE A 98 -8.64 -12.47 9.81
CA ILE A 98 -8.18 -13.47 10.79
C ILE A 98 -9.33 -13.91 11.71
N VAL A 99 -10.11 -12.95 12.23
CA VAL A 99 -11.26 -13.24 13.10
C VAL A 99 -12.28 -14.08 12.36
N VAL A 100 -12.64 -13.73 11.12
CA VAL A 100 -13.59 -14.52 10.32
C VAL A 100 -13.06 -15.94 10.08
N LEU A 101 -11.78 -16.10 9.73
CA LEU A 101 -11.18 -17.41 9.48
C LEU A 101 -11.12 -18.32 10.72
N ARG A 102 -11.06 -17.75 11.93
CA ARG A 102 -10.94 -18.51 13.19
C ARG A 102 -12.25 -18.64 13.96
N ALA A 103 -12.96 -17.54 14.19
CA ALA A 103 -14.15 -17.52 15.05
C ALA A 103 -15.39 -18.11 14.36
N TYR A 104 -15.54 -17.91 13.05
CA TYR A 104 -16.68 -18.43 12.30
C TYR A 104 -16.79 -19.97 12.33
N PRO A 105 -15.73 -20.75 12.02
CA PRO A 105 -15.82 -22.21 12.10
C PRO A 105 -16.05 -22.71 13.52
N LEU A 106 -15.48 -22.06 14.54
CA LEU A 106 -15.73 -22.40 15.95
C LEU A 106 -17.22 -22.22 16.32
N ALA A 107 -17.81 -21.07 15.99
CA ALA A 107 -19.22 -20.80 16.28
C ALA A 107 -20.15 -21.75 15.51
N LEU A 108 -19.78 -22.13 14.29
CA LEU A 108 -20.53 -23.07 13.47
C LEU A 108 -20.48 -24.49 14.06
N ALA A 109 -19.28 -24.95 14.44
CA ALA A 109 -19.10 -26.24 15.08
C ALA A 109 -19.91 -26.34 16.38
N GLN A 110 -19.90 -25.31 17.23
CA GLN A 110 -20.70 -25.29 18.46
C GLN A 110 -22.21 -25.45 18.20
N LYS A 111 -22.74 -24.81 17.15
CA LYS A 111 -24.15 -24.96 16.76
C LYS A 111 -24.44 -26.37 16.24
N GLU A 112 -23.55 -26.93 15.44
CA GLU A 112 -23.71 -28.27 14.84
C GLU A 112 -23.63 -29.38 15.89
N VAL A 113 -22.70 -29.31 16.84
CA VAL A 113 -22.59 -30.30 17.92
C VAL A 113 -23.87 -30.34 18.76
N ARG A 114 -24.49 -29.19 19.05
CA ARG A 114 -25.81 -29.13 19.73
C ARG A 114 -26.93 -29.74 18.89
N LEU A 115 -27.00 -29.37 17.61
CA LEU A 115 -27.98 -29.93 16.67
C LEU A 115 -27.87 -31.46 16.58
N LEU A 116 -26.64 -31.99 16.58
CA LEU A 116 -26.40 -33.43 16.53
C LEU A 116 -26.89 -34.15 17.79
N VAL A 117 -26.65 -33.57 18.97
CA VAL A 117 -27.16 -34.09 20.25
C VAL A 117 -28.70 -34.07 20.26
N ASP A 118 -29.31 -32.93 19.94
CA ASP A 118 -30.77 -32.77 19.96
C ASP A 118 -31.45 -33.68 18.92
N GLY A 119 -30.82 -33.87 17.77
CA GLY A 119 -31.32 -34.76 16.73
C GLY A 119 -31.15 -36.23 17.08
N ALA A 120 -30.03 -36.61 17.70
CA ALA A 120 -29.76 -37.99 18.13
C ALA A 120 -30.73 -38.41 19.25
N ALA A 121 -31.04 -37.51 20.20
CA ALA A 121 -32.05 -37.75 21.23
C ALA A 121 -33.45 -38.04 20.65
N ARG A 122 -33.79 -37.48 19.48
CA ARG A 122 -35.08 -37.75 18.81
C ARG A 122 -35.10 -39.06 18.02
N LEU A 123 -33.94 -39.52 17.54
CA LEU A 123 -33.80 -40.72 16.71
C LEU A 123 -33.53 -42.00 17.51
N MET A 124 -33.98 -42.03 18.77
CA MET A 124 -33.60 -42.95 19.87
C MET A 124 -33.71 -44.47 19.63
N SER A 125 -33.89 -44.98 18.42
CA SER A 125 -34.20 -46.39 18.17
C SER A 125 -33.56 -47.07 16.94
N GLN A 126 -32.64 -46.45 16.18
CA GLN A 126 -32.32 -47.00 14.84
C GLN A 126 -30.85 -47.15 14.38
N GLY A 127 -29.84 -47.17 15.25
CA GLY A 127 -28.52 -47.61 14.77
C GLY A 127 -27.31 -47.33 15.66
N GLU A 128 -26.13 -47.66 15.13
CA GLU A 128 -24.86 -47.37 15.77
C GLU A 128 -24.66 -45.84 15.94
N PRO A 129 -24.17 -45.36 17.11
CA PRO A 129 -24.02 -43.93 17.43
C PRO A 129 -23.28 -43.12 16.35
N GLN A 130 -22.29 -43.72 15.68
CA GLN A 130 -21.50 -43.06 14.65
C GLN A 130 -22.30 -42.82 13.35
N GLN A 131 -23.28 -43.67 13.06
CA GLN A 131 -24.16 -43.51 11.90
C GLN A 131 -25.26 -42.47 12.18
N CYS A 132 -25.64 -42.27 13.44
CA CYS A 132 -26.63 -41.28 13.84
C CYS A 132 -26.25 -39.86 13.41
N ALA A 133 -24.97 -39.50 13.42
CA ALA A 133 -24.51 -38.17 13.01
C ALA A 133 -24.92 -37.83 11.56
N ALA A 134 -24.72 -38.78 10.65
CA ALA A 134 -25.09 -38.62 9.25
C ALA A 134 -26.60 -38.67 9.03
N ILE A 135 -27.33 -39.45 9.81
CA ILE A 135 -28.80 -39.51 9.76
C ILE A 135 -29.40 -38.17 10.21
N VAL A 136 -28.95 -37.63 11.36
CA VAL A 136 -29.37 -36.31 11.85
C VAL A 136 -29.04 -35.21 10.84
N ALA A 137 -27.85 -35.24 10.26
CA ALA A 137 -27.45 -34.25 9.27
C ALA A 137 -28.27 -34.32 7.96
N ARG A 138 -28.78 -35.50 7.57
CA ARG A 138 -29.67 -35.64 6.41
C ARG A 138 -31.07 -35.13 6.68
N SER A 139 -31.58 -35.37 7.88
CA SER A 139 -32.96 -35.02 8.26
C SER A 139 -33.10 -33.58 8.73
N SER A 140 -32.03 -32.94 9.20
CA SER A 140 -32.07 -31.57 9.70
C SER A 140 -31.92 -30.52 8.57
N PRO A 141 -32.88 -29.59 8.41
CA PRO A 141 -32.73 -28.47 7.47
C PRO A 141 -31.65 -27.47 7.90
N ALA A 142 -31.24 -27.48 9.17
CA ALA A 142 -30.19 -26.61 9.70
C ALA A 142 -28.77 -27.19 9.51
N ALA A 143 -28.65 -28.43 9.04
CA ALA A 143 -27.36 -29.06 8.75
C ALA A 143 -26.89 -28.77 7.31
N SER A 144 -25.59 -28.58 7.13
CA SER A 144 -24.99 -28.30 5.82
C SER A 144 -24.78 -29.59 5.04
N LYS A 145 -25.66 -29.87 4.07
CA LYS A 145 -25.56 -31.06 3.20
C LYS A 145 -24.21 -31.20 2.47
N LYS A 146 -23.49 -30.08 2.24
CA LYS A 146 -22.15 -30.08 1.63
C LYS A 146 -21.08 -30.78 2.47
N ARG A 147 -21.29 -30.88 3.79
CA ARG A 147 -20.35 -31.52 4.74
C ARG A 147 -20.62 -33.02 4.94
N LEU A 148 -21.66 -33.56 4.30
CA LEU A 148 -21.92 -34.99 4.32
C LEU A 148 -21.08 -35.70 3.24
N ARG A 149 -20.15 -36.57 3.64
CA ARG A 149 -19.33 -37.37 2.71
C ARG A 149 -19.30 -38.83 3.11
N ARG A 150 -19.61 -39.74 2.16
CA ARG A 150 -19.56 -41.21 2.35
C ARG A 150 -20.16 -41.67 3.70
N ASN A 151 -21.32 -41.14 4.07
CA ASN A 151 -22.03 -41.39 5.34
C ASN A 151 -21.37 -40.86 6.62
N ALA A 152 -20.42 -39.94 6.53
CA ALA A 152 -19.89 -39.17 7.66
C ALA A 152 -20.32 -37.70 7.54
N TYR A 153 -20.74 -37.11 8.66
CA TYR A 153 -20.94 -35.67 8.75
C TYR A 153 -19.64 -35.03 9.25
N LEU A 154 -19.03 -34.19 8.41
CA LEU A 154 -17.76 -33.55 8.72
C LEU A 154 -17.98 -32.23 9.45
N ASP A 155 -17.05 -31.88 10.32
CA ASP A 155 -16.97 -30.58 10.97
C ASP A 155 -16.38 -29.51 10.01
N PRO A 156 -16.34 -28.22 10.41
CA PRO A 156 -15.77 -27.16 9.58
C PRO A 156 -14.31 -27.36 9.16
N TRP A 157 -13.56 -28.19 9.88
CA TRP A 157 -12.16 -28.50 9.59
C TRP A 157 -11.99 -29.77 8.77
N GLY A 158 -13.08 -30.50 8.49
CA GLY A 158 -13.10 -31.67 7.62
C GLY A 158 -12.99 -33.00 8.36
N THR A 159 -13.08 -33.00 9.70
CA THR A 159 -13.01 -34.20 10.53
C THR A 159 -14.43 -34.71 10.82
N PRO A 160 -14.72 -36.02 10.71
CA PRO A 160 -16.03 -36.55 11.06
C PRO A 160 -16.41 -36.25 12.52
N TYR A 161 -17.61 -35.75 12.76
CA TYR A 161 -18.15 -35.66 14.13
C TYR A 161 -18.24 -37.05 14.76
N ARG A 162 -17.99 -37.13 16.07
CA ARG A 162 -18.20 -38.35 16.85
C ARG A 162 -19.38 -38.18 17.78
N LEU A 163 -20.29 -39.14 17.77
CA LEU A 163 -21.41 -39.22 18.70
C LEU A 163 -21.22 -40.45 19.60
N TYR A 164 -21.50 -40.24 20.88
CA TYR A 164 -21.45 -41.25 21.92
C TYR A 164 -22.74 -41.19 22.74
N TYR A 165 -23.20 -42.36 23.20
CA TYR A 165 -24.26 -42.46 24.18
C TYR A 165 -23.67 -43.10 25.45
N ALA A 166 -23.61 -42.34 26.53
CA ALA A 166 -23.02 -42.80 27.80
C ALA A 166 -23.81 -42.23 28.98
N GLY A 167 -24.13 -43.07 29.95
CA GLY A 167 -24.83 -42.65 31.18
C GLY A 167 -26.21 -42.04 30.93
N GLY A 168 -26.93 -42.50 29.90
CA GLY A 168 -28.25 -41.99 29.55
C GLY A 168 -28.25 -40.63 28.86
N ARG A 169 -27.08 -40.19 28.34
CA ARG A 169 -26.93 -38.89 27.66
C ARG A 169 -26.20 -39.05 26.33
N TRP A 170 -26.60 -38.25 25.37
CA TRP A 170 -25.89 -38.09 24.10
C TRP A 170 -24.77 -37.06 24.24
N ARG A 171 -23.59 -37.39 23.72
CA ARG A 171 -22.45 -36.48 23.60
C ARG A 171 -22.01 -36.45 22.15
N ALA A 172 -21.91 -35.25 21.57
CA ALA A 172 -21.27 -35.05 20.28
C ALA A 172 -19.94 -34.30 20.45
N VAL A 173 -18.96 -34.64 19.62
CA VAL A 173 -17.59 -34.09 19.69
C VAL A 173 -17.10 -33.72 18.28
N SER A 174 -16.57 -32.50 18.15
CA SER A 174 -15.78 -32.01 17.01
C SER A 174 -14.30 -32.04 17.40
N ALA A 175 -13.42 -32.45 16.47
CA ALA A 175 -11.97 -32.51 16.68
C ALA A 175 -11.26 -31.14 16.56
N GLY A 176 -12.02 -30.05 16.53
CA GLY A 176 -11.48 -28.69 16.49
C GLY A 176 -10.57 -28.38 15.28
N PRO A 177 -9.90 -27.21 15.34
CA PRO A 177 -8.91 -26.79 14.35
C PRO A 177 -7.73 -27.74 14.13
N ASP A 178 -7.29 -28.46 15.16
CA ASP A 178 -6.13 -29.34 15.07
C ASP A 178 -6.44 -30.72 14.45
N ARG A 179 -7.74 -31.02 14.28
CA ARG A 179 -8.29 -32.25 13.69
C ARG A 179 -7.97 -33.51 14.47
N LYS A 180 -7.63 -33.39 15.75
CA LYS A 180 -7.34 -34.51 16.64
C LYS A 180 -8.38 -34.53 17.76
N PHE A 181 -8.72 -35.74 18.20
CA PHE A 181 -9.60 -35.91 19.35
C PHE A 181 -8.75 -36.09 20.62
N GLY A 182 -9.29 -35.66 21.76
CA GLY A 182 -8.63 -35.71 23.06
C GLY A 182 -7.76 -34.50 23.34
N THR A 183 -7.93 -33.40 22.60
CA THR A 183 -7.14 -32.18 22.72
C THR A 183 -7.96 -31.04 23.33
N PRO A 184 -7.32 -29.99 23.89
CA PRO A 184 -8.04 -28.89 24.54
C PRO A 184 -8.96 -28.06 23.62
N ASP A 185 -8.82 -28.19 22.30
CA ASP A 185 -9.64 -27.51 21.29
C ASP A 185 -10.86 -28.33 20.82
N ASP A 186 -11.07 -29.51 21.40
CA ASP A 186 -12.27 -30.31 21.19
C ASP A 186 -13.53 -29.52 21.58
N ILE A 187 -14.52 -29.54 20.69
CA ILE A 187 -15.81 -28.88 20.94
C ILE A 187 -16.85 -29.96 21.24
N THR A 188 -17.39 -29.92 22.45
CA THR A 188 -18.35 -30.91 22.95
C THR A 188 -19.68 -30.29 23.30
N ALA A 189 -20.77 -31.02 23.07
CA ALA A 189 -22.07 -30.74 23.66
C ALA A 189 -22.69 -32.02 24.19
N GLU A 190 -23.52 -31.89 25.21
CA GLU A 190 -24.25 -32.98 25.85
C GLU A 190 -25.73 -32.66 25.96
N GLY A 191 -26.56 -33.69 25.89
CA GLY A 191 -28.01 -33.61 26.04
C GLY A 191 -28.58 -34.92 26.53
N ARG A 192 -29.80 -34.87 27.07
CA ARG A 192 -30.55 -36.06 27.49
C ARG A 192 -31.16 -36.74 26.28
#